data_AF-A0AAU7Q303-F1
#
_entry.id   AF-A0AAU7Q303-F1
#
_cell.length_a   1.000
_cell.length_b   1.000
_cell.length_c   1.000
_cell.angle_alpha   90.00
_cell.angle_beta   90.00
_cell.angle_gamma   90.00
#
_symmetry.space_group_name_H-M   'P 1'
#
loop_
_entity.id
_entity.type
_entity.pdbx_description
1 polymer ?
#
loop_
_entity_poly.entity_id
_entity_poly.type
_entity_poly.pdbx_seq_one_letter_code
_entity_poly.pdbx_strand_id
1 'polypeptide(L)'
;MLAFEQVQSLESEQQKLQGNVLEKNSQRFGEKFIPTAAIHEHVDEKMADNIFAGLRDMYTVEFEYNIASDKPITVAVENMAEGFQKSIKHWKQEKIMFSAPVYVSRGDGPILDYMIKKLHHLKNNDVNINEDGKRKLEPVLSEVYDLVSKGNHVSEKVLKLLPEGIIEKRKEYLQNLKKIASESIDHGEKDRVIVERDNAFYCVKYSEKSIVSPAKFLNNSEFQNLEGILKVGKDNTIKIRDGQYHGVKGKVKMTFEVGDEKIEMVLFSEKAEDFGNIMVHMDDKSCEVFLKHCAELEKETRISKVIEAAKSFVQTKSNAPSSNLDDTNLSQHSKEVLTV
;
A
#
# COMPACT_ATOMS: atom_id res chain seq x y z
N MET A 1 -2.19 24.65 49.17
CA MET A 1 -2.03 23.18 49.28
C MET A 1 -3.11 22.41 48.51
N LEU A 2 -4.36 22.91 48.43
CA LEU A 2 -5.46 22.28 47.65
C LEU A 2 -5.26 22.22 46.12
N ALA A 3 -4.41 23.07 45.52
CA ALA A 3 -4.21 23.11 44.07
C ALA A 3 -3.27 22.02 43.53
N PHE A 4 -2.36 21.50 44.36
CA PHE A 4 -1.33 20.55 43.89
C PHE A 4 -1.88 19.11 43.81
N GLU A 5 -2.72 18.72 44.77
CA GLU A 5 -3.40 17.41 44.77
C GLU A 5 -4.44 17.29 43.65
N GLN A 6 -5.11 18.40 43.29
CA GLN A 6 -6.03 18.43 42.14
C GLN A 6 -5.30 18.26 40.80
N VAL A 7 -4.12 18.87 40.64
CA VAL A 7 -3.30 18.73 39.44
C VAL A 7 -2.77 17.30 39.30
N GLN A 8 -2.25 16.70 40.37
CA GLN A 8 -1.79 15.31 40.35
C GLN A 8 -2.93 14.30 40.10
N SER A 9 -4.13 14.56 40.61
CA SER A 9 -5.32 13.74 40.34
C SER A 9 -5.72 13.77 38.87
N LEU A 10 -5.67 14.96 38.24
CA LEU A 10 -5.98 15.14 36.82
C LEU A 10 -4.92 14.47 35.93
N GLU A 11 -3.64 14.59 36.27
CA GLU A 11 -2.54 13.90 35.56
C GLU A 11 -2.68 12.37 35.63
N SER A 12 -3.09 11.82 36.78
CA SER A 12 -3.31 10.38 36.99
C SER A 12 -4.52 9.84 36.20
N GLU A 13 -5.65 10.55 36.19
CA GLU A 13 -6.81 10.17 35.37
C GLU A 13 -6.52 10.27 33.87
N GLN A 14 -5.67 11.23 33.47
CA GLN A 14 -5.28 11.43 32.08
C GLN A 14 -4.30 10.39 31.56
N GLN A 15 -3.30 9.97 32.36
CA GLN A 15 -2.45 8.83 32.02
C GLN A 15 -3.27 7.53 31.88
N LYS A 16 -4.30 7.36 32.73
CA LYS A 16 -5.26 6.26 32.58
C LYS A 16 -6.09 6.37 31.29
N LEU A 17 -6.51 7.57 30.87
CA LEU A 17 -7.23 7.77 29.60
C LEU A 17 -6.35 7.46 28.38
N GLN A 18 -5.09 7.92 28.36
CA GLN A 18 -4.13 7.56 27.30
C GLN A 18 -3.86 6.05 27.28
N GLY A 19 -3.60 5.46 28.46
CA GLY A 19 -3.43 4.01 28.61
C GLY A 19 -4.64 3.23 28.09
N ASN A 20 -5.86 3.65 28.46
CA ASN A 20 -7.10 3.02 28.00
C ASN A 20 -7.36 3.18 26.50
N VAL A 21 -6.96 4.31 25.88
CA VAL A 21 -7.09 4.50 24.42
C VAL A 21 -6.06 3.65 23.68
N LEU A 22 -4.80 3.60 24.16
CA LEU A 22 -3.75 2.77 23.59
C LEU A 22 -4.06 1.27 23.75
N GLU A 23 -4.56 0.86 24.91
CA GLU A 23 -4.98 -0.51 25.21
C GLU A 23 -6.21 -0.91 24.38
N LYS A 24 -7.22 -0.02 24.24
CA LYS A 24 -8.35 -0.26 23.33
C LYS A 24 -7.93 -0.34 21.86
N ASN A 25 -6.98 0.48 21.42
CA ASN A 25 -6.44 0.38 20.06
C ASN A 25 -5.68 -0.94 19.90
N SER A 26 -4.82 -1.34 20.85
CA SER A 26 -4.10 -2.62 20.83
C SER A 26 -5.04 -3.83 20.80
N GLN A 27 -6.03 -3.88 21.69
CA GLN A 27 -7.05 -4.95 21.74
C GLN A 27 -7.89 -4.98 20.45
N ARG A 28 -8.33 -3.83 19.94
CA ARG A 28 -9.17 -3.77 18.72
C ARG A 28 -8.41 -4.01 17.42
N PHE A 29 -7.13 -3.65 17.34
CA PHE A 29 -6.32 -4.03 16.18
C PHE A 29 -6.14 -5.55 16.13
N GLY A 30 -5.94 -6.21 17.28
CA GLY A 30 -5.89 -7.68 17.36
C GLY A 30 -7.22 -8.38 17.06
N GLU A 31 -8.36 -7.80 17.45
CA GLU A 31 -9.68 -8.42 17.28
C GLU A 31 -10.46 -7.99 16.02
N LYS A 32 -10.15 -6.84 15.42
CA LYS A 32 -10.95 -6.19 14.36
C LYS A 32 -10.14 -5.48 13.27
N PHE A 33 -8.86 -5.78 13.10
CA PHE A 33 -8.25 -5.49 11.79
C PHE A 33 -8.88 -6.44 10.77
N ILE A 34 -10.03 -6.03 10.21
CA ILE A 34 -10.67 -6.69 9.07
C ILE A 34 -10.32 -5.81 7.87
N PRO A 35 -9.32 -6.19 7.06
CA PRO A 35 -8.97 -5.53 5.81
C PRO A 35 -10.20 -5.39 4.92
N THR A 36 -10.82 -4.20 4.84
CA THR A 36 -11.86 -3.97 3.83
C THR A 36 -11.25 -3.51 2.51
N ALA A 37 -10.05 -2.92 2.55
CA ALA A 37 -9.30 -2.52 1.37
C ALA A 37 -8.24 -3.57 1.02
N ALA A 38 -7.99 -3.81 -0.27
CA ALA A 38 -7.04 -4.85 -0.66
C ALA A 38 -5.58 -4.45 -0.39
N ILE A 39 -5.32 -3.15 -0.22
CA ILE A 39 -4.02 -2.64 0.22
C ILE A 39 -3.63 -3.15 1.61
N HIS A 40 -4.61 -3.53 2.45
CA HIS A 40 -4.38 -4.04 3.80
C HIS A 40 -3.94 -5.51 3.84
N GLU A 41 -3.96 -6.24 2.72
CA GLU A 41 -3.36 -7.59 2.63
C GLU A 41 -1.82 -7.58 2.73
N HIS A 42 -1.22 -6.39 2.72
CA HIS A 42 0.20 -6.15 2.95
C HIS A 42 0.55 -5.77 4.39
N VAL A 43 -0.43 -5.68 5.28
CA VAL A 43 -0.14 -5.42 6.69
C VAL A 43 0.38 -6.70 7.31
N ASP A 44 1.71 -6.79 7.42
CA ASP A 44 2.39 -7.77 8.25
C ASP A 44 2.50 -7.25 9.70
N GLU A 45 3.04 -8.08 10.58
CA GLU A 45 3.21 -7.77 12.01
C GLU A 45 4.04 -6.49 12.22
N LYS A 46 5.10 -6.30 11.42
CA LYS A 46 5.95 -5.10 11.47
C LYS A 46 5.18 -3.85 11.06
N MET A 47 4.37 -3.93 10.00
CA MET A 47 3.51 -2.83 9.56
C MET A 47 2.45 -2.50 10.62
N ALA A 48 1.89 -3.51 11.29
CA ALA A 48 0.98 -3.30 12.40
C ALA A 48 1.65 -2.55 13.57
N ASP A 49 2.85 -2.97 13.97
CA ASP A 49 3.66 -2.29 14.99
C ASP A 49 3.98 -0.83 14.61
N ASN A 50 4.37 -0.61 13.35
CA ASN A 50 4.62 0.74 12.82
C ASN A 50 3.35 1.59 12.89
N ILE A 51 2.20 1.06 12.49
CA ILE A 51 0.90 1.74 12.61
C ILE A 51 0.65 2.12 14.08
N PHE A 52 0.81 1.19 15.03
CA PHE A 52 0.60 1.48 16.45
C PHE A 52 1.52 2.57 16.99
N ALA A 53 2.82 2.51 16.66
CA ALA A 53 3.78 3.54 17.02
C ALA A 53 3.36 4.91 16.46
N GLY A 54 2.93 4.94 15.19
CA GLY A 54 2.45 6.16 14.56
C GLY A 54 1.19 6.73 15.24
N LEU A 55 0.24 5.89 15.61
CA LEU A 55 -0.95 6.32 16.35
C LEU A 55 -0.59 6.92 17.70
N ARG A 56 0.34 6.32 18.44
CA ARG A 56 0.82 6.84 19.72
C ARG A 56 1.40 8.24 19.57
N ASP A 57 2.20 8.48 18.53
CA ASP A 57 2.78 9.80 18.28
C ASP A 57 1.67 10.84 18.00
N MET A 58 0.69 10.49 17.17
CA MET A 58 -0.47 11.36 16.90
C MET A 58 -1.24 11.73 18.18
N TYR A 59 -1.50 10.74 19.04
CA TYR A 59 -2.19 10.96 20.32
C TYR A 59 -1.38 11.82 21.29
N THR A 60 -0.07 11.69 21.28
CA THR A 60 0.82 12.48 22.13
C THR A 60 0.72 13.95 21.74
N VAL A 61 0.82 14.24 20.44
CA VAL A 61 0.66 15.60 19.89
C VAL A 61 -0.71 16.19 20.23
N GLU A 62 -1.78 15.41 20.11
CA GLU A 62 -3.11 15.89 20.43
C GLU A 62 -3.31 16.12 21.93
N PHE A 63 -2.77 15.22 22.75
CA PHE A 63 -2.85 15.35 24.19
C PHE A 63 -2.17 16.64 24.64
N GLU A 64 -0.93 16.87 24.20
CA GLU A 64 -0.18 18.09 24.49
C GLU A 64 -0.94 19.36 24.12
N TYR A 65 -1.66 19.35 22.99
CA TYR A 65 -2.55 20.46 22.61
C TYR A 65 -3.70 20.64 23.60
N ASN A 66 -4.41 19.57 23.96
CA ASN A 66 -5.59 19.63 24.82
C ASN A 66 -5.26 19.98 26.30
N ILE A 67 -4.05 19.66 26.78
CA ILE A 67 -3.61 19.98 28.15
C ILE A 67 -2.78 21.25 28.26
N ALA A 68 -2.59 21.99 27.16
CA ALA A 68 -1.85 23.25 27.15
C ALA A 68 -2.64 24.42 27.78
N SER A 69 -3.36 24.20 28.88
CA SER A 69 -4.15 25.21 29.60
C SER A 69 -3.34 26.45 29.99
N ASP A 70 -2.03 26.28 30.14
CA ASP A 70 -1.12 27.30 30.64
C ASP A 70 -0.33 28.00 29.52
N LYS A 71 -0.48 27.57 28.25
CA LYS A 71 0.21 28.16 27.10
C LYS A 71 -0.74 29.06 26.30
N PRO A 72 -0.23 30.14 25.66
CA PRO A 72 -1.00 30.86 24.66
C PRO A 72 -1.48 29.90 23.57
N ILE A 73 -2.76 30.00 23.18
CA ILE A 73 -3.38 29.11 22.19
C ILE A 73 -2.58 29.03 20.88
N THR A 74 -1.99 30.15 20.44
CA THR A 74 -1.14 30.21 19.24
C THR A 74 0.15 29.41 19.35
N VAL A 75 0.68 29.21 20.56
CA VAL A 75 1.85 28.36 20.83
C VAL A 75 1.44 26.89 20.89
N ALA A 76 0.28 26.59 21.50
CA ALA A 76 -0.26 25.23 21.50
C ALA A 76 -0.55 24.72 20.07
N VAL A 77 -1.13 25.57 19.22
CA VAL A 77 -1.40 25.29 17.81
C VAL A 77 -0.13 25.05 17.02
N GLU A 78 0.90 25.86 17.24
CA GLU A 78 2.22 25.71 16.59
C GLU A 78 2.85 24.36 16.93
N ASN A 79 2.92 24.03 18.22
CA ASN A 79 3.48 22.75 18.67
C ASN A 79 2.71 21.56 18.09
N MET A 80 1.37 21.67 18.02
CA MET A 80 0.54 20.62 17.42
C MET A 80 0.80 20.48 15.92
N ALA A 81 0.91 21.60 15.20
CA ALA A 81 1.22 21.60 13.77
C ALA A 81 2.59 20.96 13.50
N GLU A 82 3.63 21.37 14.23
CA GLU A 82 4.97 20.77 14.15
C GLU A 82 4.97 19.28 14.49
N GLY A 83 4.22 18.90 15.54
CA GLY A 83 4.05 17.51 15.95
C GLY A 83 3.47 16.66 14.82
N PHE A 84 2.37 17.11 14.20
CA PHE A 84 1.78 16.41 13.07
C PHE A 84 2.70 16.35 11.84
N GLN A 85 3.48 17.40 11.54
CA GLN A 85 4.46 17.34 10.45
C GLN A 85 5.55 16.31 10.72
N LYS A 86 6.07 16.24 11.95
CA LYS A 86 7.03 15.21 12.37
C LYS A 86 6.44 13.81 12.20
N SER A 87 5.19 13.62 12.64
CA SER A 87 4.47 12.36 12.47
C SER A 87 4.29 11.99 10.99
N ILE A 88 3.80 12.90 10.14
CA ILE A 88 3.64 12.64 8.70
C ILE A 88 4.97 12.23 8.07
N LYS A 89 6.06 12.94 8.39
CA LYS A 89 7.39 12.62 7.88
C LYS A 89 7.84 11.23 8.32
N HIS A 90 7.70 10.91 9.59
CA HIS A 90 8.02 9.60 10.14
C HIS A 90 7.18 8.49 9.46
N TRP A 91 5.87 8.70 9.31
CA TRP A 91 4.97 7.73 8.70
C TRP A 91 5.27 7.46 7.22
N LYS A 92 5.67 8.50 6.47
CA LYS A 92 6.18 8.33 5.10
C LYS A 92 7.43 7.46 5.06
N GLN A 93 8.36 7.64 6.00
CA GLN A 93 9.62 6.88 6.06
C GLN A 93 9.39 5.42 6.47
N GLU A 94 8.54 5.20 7.47
CA GLU A 94 8.18 3.87 7.98
C GLU A 94 7.09 3.17 7.17
N LYS A 95 6.69 3.77 6.03
CA LYS A 95 5.72 3.19 5.11
C LYS A 95 4.35 2.89 5.76
N ILE A 96 3.96 3.66 6.80
CA ILE A 96 2.69 3.50 7.51
C ILE A 96 1.51 3.89 6.62
N MET A 97 0.50 3.01 6.51
CA MET A 97 -0.69 3.27 5.71
C MET A 97 -1.59 4.34 6.36
N PHE A 98 -1.89 5.42 5.64
CA PHE A 98 -2.76 6.51 6.11
C PHE A 98 -4.24 6.12 6.18
N SER A 99 -4.62 5.04 5.49
CA SER A 99 -5.94 4.40 5.57
C SER A 99 -6.10 3.51 6.81
N ALA A 100 -5.04 3.29 7.59
CA ALA A 100 -5.12 2.49 8.80
C ALA A 100 -6.17 3.06 9.76
N PRO A 101 -7.02 2.19 10.35
CA PRO A 101 -8.08 2.64 11.22
C PRO A 101 -7.52 3.22 12.52
N VAL A 102 -8.13 4.31 12.96
CA VAL A 102 -7.91 4.92 14.27
C VAL A 102 -9.19 4.78 15.08
N TYR A 103 -9.08 4.25 16.30
CA TYR A 103 -10.19 4.21 17.25
C TYR A 103 -10.04 5.36 18.25
N VAL A 104 -10.67 6.50 17.94
CA VAL A 104 -10.78 7.65 18.85
C VAL A 104 -12.18 7.75 19.45
N SER A 105 -12.25 8.30 20.66
CA SER A 105 -13.51 8.54 21.38
C SER A 105 -14.54 9.41 20.62
N ARG A 106 -14.13 10.10 19.55
CA ARG A 106 -14.96 10.99 18.72
C ARG A 106 -15.11 10.57 17.26
N GLY A 107 -14.91 9.29 16.95
CA GLY A 107 -15.30 8.70 15.68
C GLY A 107 -14.20 7.84 15.06
N ASP A 108 -14.53 6.58 14.83
CA ASP A 108 -13.67 5.62 14.14
C ASP A 108 -13.44 6.07 12.68
N GLY A 109 -12.21 5.93 12.19
CA GLY A 109 -11.89 6.19 10.78
C GLY A 109 -10.39 6.19 10.48
N PRO A 110 -10.02 6.34 9.20
CA PRO A 110 -8.61 6.44 8.76
C PRO A 110 -7.79 7.53 9.47
N ILE A 111 -6.48 7.31 9.62
CA ILE A 111 -5.54 8.32 10.15
C ILE A 111 -5.68 9.65 9.40
N LEU A 112 -5.70 9.61 8.06
CA LEU A 112 -5.80 10.82 7.25
C LEU A 112 -7.15 11.52 7.40
N ASP A 113 -8.24 10.76 7.51
CA ASP A 113 -9.56 11.32 7.76
C ASP A 113 -9.60 12.07 9.09
N TYR A 114 -8.98 11.49 10.12
CA TYR A 114 -8.88 12.10 11.44
C TYR A 114 -8.14 13.43 11.39
N MET A 115 -6.94 13.45 10.76
CA MET A 115 -6.14 14.65 10.62
C MET A 115 -6.89 15.76 9.88
N ILE A 116 -7.56 15.44 8.76
CA ILE A 116 -8.34 16.40 7.98
C ILE A 116 -9.45 17.02 8.84
N LYS A 117 -10.21 16.20 9.55
CA LYS A 117 -11.30 16.70 10.42
C LYS A 117 -10.77 17.61 11.51
N LYS A 118 -9.68 17.23 12.19
CA LYS A 118 -9.08 18.01 13.28
C LYS A 118 -8.56 19.36 12.77
N LEU A 119 -7.75 19.34 11.70
CA LEU A 119 -7.20 20.56 11.12
C LEU A 119 -8.30 21.48 10.56
N HIS A 120 -9.33 20.91 9.92
CA HIS A 120 -10.49 21.68 9.47
C HIS A 120 -11.22 22.33 10.64
N HIS A 121 -11.47 21.59 11.74
CA HIS A 121 -12.11 22.15 12.92
C HIS A 121 -11.31 23.31 13.51
N LEU A 122 -10.00 23.14 13.69
CA LEU A 122 -9.13 24.19 14.23
C LEU A 122 -9.09 25.43 13.34
N LYS A 123 -8.99 25.25 12.02
CA LYS A 123 -8.90 26.37 11.07
C LYS A 123 -10.22 27.13 10.92
N ASN A 124 -11.35 26.42 10.88
CA ASN A 124 -12.63 26.99 10.45
C ASN A 124 -13.67 27.15 11.57
N ASN A 125 -13.59 26.35 12.63
CA ASN A 125 -14.67 26.21 13.62
C ASN A 125 -14.24 26.56 15.06
N ASP A 126 -12.94 26.56 15.36
CA ASP A 126 -12.45 26.89 16.70
C ASP A 126 -12.30 28.41 16.85
N VAL A 127 -13.17 29.00 17.69
CA VAL A 127 -13.24 30.44 17.95
C VAL A 127 -12.00 30.99 18.64
N ASN A 128 -11.17 30.13 19.25
CA ASN A 128 -9.94 30.55 19.94
C ASN A 128 -8.76 30.71 18.98
N ILE A 129 -8.91 30.28 17.72
CA ILE A 129 -7.86 30.30 16.72
C ILE A 129 -7.95 31.58 15.88
N ASN A 130 -7.04 32.50 16.16
CA ASN A 130 -6.90 33.74 15.38
C ASN A 130 -6.18 33.51 14.03
N GLU A 131 -6.10 34.55 13.20
CA GLU A 131 -5.43 34.47 11.88
C GLU A 131 -3.97 34.04 11.96
N ASP A 132 -3.25 34.39 13.03
CA ASP A 132 -1.88 33.93 13.23
C ASP A 132 -1.83 32.41 13.45
N GLY A 133 -2.68 31.88 14.33
CA GLY A 133 -2.83 30.44 14.54
C GLY A 133 -3.23 29.69 13.27
N LYS A 134 -4.13 30.26 12.45
CA LYS A 134 -4.49 29.69 11.15
C LYS A 134 -3.28 29.61 10.22
N ARG A 135 -2.45 30.66 10.14
CA ARG A 135 -1.21 30.65 9.35
C ARG A 135 -0.24 29.57 9.81
N LYS A 136 -0.15 29.30 11.11
CA LYS A 136 0.70 28.23 11.65
C LYS A 136 0.20 26.82 11.32
N LEU A 137 -1.07 26.64 10.97
CA LEU A 137 -1.62 25.36 10.50
C LEU A 137 -1.35 25.11 9.01
N GLU A 138 -1.03 26.13 8.22
CA GLU A 138 -0.84 25.99 6.76
C GLU A 138 0.25 24.98 6.36
N PRO A 139 1.40 24.87 7.05
CA PRO A 139 2.42 23.88 6.70
C PRO A 139 1.90 22.44 6.76
N VAL A 140 1.23 22.07 7.86
CA VAL A 140 0.65 20.72 8.01
C VAL A 140 -0.54 20.50 7.08
N LEU A 141 -1.38 21.52 6.84
CA LEU A 141 -2.47 21.43 5.88
C LEU A 141 -1.96 21.19 4.46
N SER A 142 -0.89 21.87 4.06
CA SER A 142 -0.23 21.66 2.76
C SER A 142 0.27 20.23 2.60
N GLU A 143 0.88 19.66 3.64
CA GLU A 143 1.32 18.26 3.61
C GLU A 143 0.16 17.27 3.52
N VAL A 144 -0.94 17.52 4.24
CA VAL A 144 -2.17 16.73 4.14
C VAL A 144 -2.76 16.84 2.74
N TYR A 145 -2.83 18.03 2.16
CA TYR A 145 -3.31 18.24 0.80
C TYR A 145 -2.43 17.53 -0.24
N ASP A 146 -1.10 17.55 -0.09
CA ASP A 146 -0.18 16.79 -0.93
C ASP A 146 -0.49 15.29 -0.87
N LEU A 147 -0.65 14.73 0.35
CA LEU A 147 -1.04 13.34 0.54
C LEU A 147 -2.35 13.02 -0.18
N VAL A 148 -3.40 13.82 0.01
CA VAL A 148 -4.69 13.59 -0.66
C VAL A 148 -4.53 13.67 -2.18
N SER A 149 -3.84 14.70 -2.69
CA SER A 149 -3.66 14.92 -4.13
C SER A 149 -2.92 13.77 -4.82
N LYS A 150 -2.04 13.07 -4.09
CA LYS A 150 -1.36 11.86 -4.55
C LYS A 150 -2.18 10.59 -4.35
N GLY A 151 -3.50 10.67 -4.28
CA GLY A 151 -4.37 9.49 -4.33
C GLY A 151 -4.53 8.70 -3.03
N ASN A 152 -3.99 9.17 -1.89
CA ASN A 152 -4.25 8.50 -0.60
C ASN A 152 -5.76 8.40 -0.32
N HIS A 153 -6.16 7.35 0.38
CA HIS A 153 -7.56 7.11 0.71
C HIS A 153 -8.09 8.16 1.70
N VAL A 154 -9.25 8.74 1.37
CA VAL A 154 -10.02 9.66 2.22
C VAL A 154 -11.49 9.31 2.03
N SER A 155 -12.26 9.23 3.12
CA SER A 155 -13.69 8.90 3.02
C SER A 155 -14.46 10.01 2.32
N GLU A 156 -15.52 9.64 1.59
CA GLU A 156 -16.37 10.60 0.86
C GLU A 156 -16.93 11.74 1.73
N LYS A 157 -17.26 11.45 2.99
CA LYS A 157 -17.73 12.46 3.96
C LYS A 157 -16.66 13.50 4.27
N VAL A 158 -15.39 13.09 4.29
CA VAL A 158 -14.25 13.94 4.65
C VAL A 158 -13.73 14.71 3.44
N LEU A 159 -13.85 14.17 2.22
CA LEU A 159 -13.51 14.88 0.99
C LEU A 159 -14.23 16.23 0.89
N LYS A 160 -15.45 16.35 1.41
CA LYS A 160 -16.23 17.61 1.44
C LYS A 160 -15.61 18.72 2.28
N LEU A 161 -14.63 18.40 3.14
CA LEU A 161 -13.90 19.36 3.98
C LEU A 161 -12.66 19.93 3.28
N LEU A 162 -12.33 19.42 2.10
CA LEU A 162 -11.12 19.78 1.36
C LEU A 162 -11.42 20.81 0.26
N PRO A 163 -10.44 21.63 -0.12
CA PRO A 163 -10.57 22.52 -1.28
C PRO A 163 -10.82 21.73 -2.57
N GLU A 164 -11.68 22.25 -3.45
CA GLU A 164 -12.07 21.60 -4.71
C GLU A 164 -10.87 21.25 -5.59
N GLY A 165 -9.90 22.16 -5.72
CA GLY A 165 -8.68 21.92 -6.50
C GLY A 165 -7.80 20.77 -5.97
N ILE A 166 -7.91 20.40 -4.68
CA ILE A 166 -7.21 19.21 -4.15
C ILE A 166 -7.95 17.93 -4.54
N ILE A 167 -9.28 17.97 -4.54
CA ILE A 167 -10.14 16.85 -4.95
C ILE A 167 -9.96 16.55 -6.45
N GLU A 168 -9.88 17.59 -7.28
CA GLU A 168 -9.61 17.49 -8.71
C GLU A 168 -8.24 16.86 -8.99
N LYS A 169 -7.16 17.37 -8.37
CA LYS A 169 -5.81 16.79 -8.49
C LYS A 169 -5.79 15.32 -8.09
N ARG A 170 -6.47 14.96 -6.99
CA ARG A 170 -6.59 13.56 -6.56
C ARG A 170 -7.27 12.70 -7.64
N LYS A 171 -8.36 13.20 -8.23
CA LYS A 171 -9.11 12.49 -9.26
C LYS A 171 -8.27 12.30 -10.52
N GLU A 172 -7.59 13.34 -10.99
CA GLU A 172 -6.68 13.29 -12.15
C GLU A 172 -5.55 12.29 -11.92
N TYR A 173 -4.93 12.33 -10.74
CA TYR A 173 -3.85 11.41 -10.38
C TYR A 173 -4.32 9.95 -10.39
N LEU A 174 -5.43 9.63 -9.72
CA LEU A 174 -6.00 8.27 -9.72
C LEU A 174 -6.45 7.81 -11.11
N GLN A 175 -6.98 8.72 -11.94
CA GLN A 175 -7.33 8.43 -13.33
C GLN A 175 -6.09 8.11 -14.18
N ASN A 176 -4.98 8.83 -13.97
CA ASN A 176 -3.72 8.55 -14.64
C ASN A 176 -3.17 7.17 -14.24
N LEU A 177 -3.18 6.83 -12.95
CA LEU A 177 -2.79 5.49 -12.49
C LEU A 177 -3.66 4.39 -13.11
N LYS A 178 -4.98 4.62 -13.15
CA LYS A 178 -5.91 3.68 -13.78
C LYS A 178 -5.64 3.53 -15.28
N LYS A 179 -5.30 4.61 -15.98
CA LYS A 179 -4.91 4.57 -17.39
C LYS A 179 -3.67 3.70 -17.60
N ILE A 180 -2.61 3.93 -16.82
CA ILE A 180 -1.37 3.13 -16.88
C ILE A 180 -1.64 1.66 -16.65
N ALA A 181 -2.42 1.32 -15.61
CA ALA A 181 -2.82 -0.06 -15.35
C ALA A 181 -3.63 -0.66 -16.51
N SER A 182 -4.57 0.10 -17.07
CA SER A 182 -5.40 -0.35 -18.20
C SER A 182 -4.62 -0.58 -19.49
N GLU A 183 -3.53 0.15 -19.71
CA GLU A 183 -2.62 -0.03 -20.84
C GLU A 183 -1.83 -1.34 -20.75
N SER A 184 -1.71 -1.93 -19.56
CA SER A 184 -1.07 -3.23 -19.38
C SER A 184 -1.96 -4.43 -19.72
N ILE A 185 -3.24 -4.20 -20.06
CA ILE A 185 -4.16 -5.26 -20.50
C ILE A 185 -3.97 -5.50 -21.99
N ASP A 186 -3.50 -6.70 -22.35
CA ASP A 186 -3.36 -7.13 -23.74
C ASP A 186 -4.72 -7.54 -24.32
N HIS A 187 -5.56 -8.22 -23.54
CA HIS A 187 -6.90 -8.67 -23.94
C HIS A 187 -7.87 -8.57 -22.76
N GLY A 188 -9.12 -8.11 -22.98
CA GLY A 188 -10.18 -8.10 -21.95
C GLY A 188 -10.73 -6.71 -21.60
N GLU A 189 -11.24 -6.58 -20.38
CA GLU A 189 -12.04 -5.41 -19.92
C GLU A 189 -11.14 -4.31 -19.32
N LYS A 190 -10.89 -3.25 -20.10
CA LYS A 190 -10.02 -2.12 -19.69
C LYS A 190 -10.71 -1.13 -18.75
N ASP A 191 -12.03 -1.03 -18.79
CA ASP A 191 -12.82 -0.11 -17.97
C ASP A 191 -12.99 -0.58 -16.52
N ARG A 192 -12.81 -1.88 -16.25
CA ARG A 192 -13.00 -2.52 -14.94
C ARG A 192 -11.76 -2.56 -14.04
N VAL A 193 -10.70 -1.85 -14.40
CA VAL A 193 -9.52 -1.73 -13.55
C VAL A 193 -9.83 -0.89 -12.31
N ILE A 194 -9.45 -1.39 -11.15
CA ILE A 194 -9.48 -0.66 -9.89
C ILE A 194 -8.04 -0.37 -9.48
N VAL A 195 -7.76 0.88 -9.09
CA VAL A 195 -6.48 1.28 -8.53
C VAL A 195 -6.72 1.97 -7.20
N GLU A 196 -6.09 1.43 -6.16
CA GLU A 196 -6.01 2.00 -4.81
C GLU A 196 -4.55 2.38 -4.53
N ARG A 197 -4.32 3.48 -3.83
CA ARG A 197 -2.99 3.89 -3.36
C ARG A 197 -3.07 4.40 -1.93
N ASP A 198 -2.08 4.05 -1.13
CA ASP A 198 -1.88 4.57 0.21
C ASP A 198 -0.39 4.56 0.58
N ASN A 199 0.16 5.70 0.97
CA ASN A 199 1.58 5.90 1.32
C ASN A 199 2.57 5.17 0.40
N ALA A 200 2.46 5.36 -0.91
CA ALA A 200 3.30 4.70 -1.93
C ALA A 200 3.14 3.17 -2.03
N PHE A 201 2.16 2.58 -1.35
CA PHE A 201 1.62 1.27 -1.67
C PHE A 201 0.52 1.40 -2.72
N TYR A 202 0.49 0.45 -3.64
CA TYR A 202 -0.53 0.37 -4.68
C TYR A 202 -1.25 -0.98 -4.62
N CYS A 203 -2.55 -0.96 -4.83
CA CYS A 203 -3.30 -2.16 -5.16
C CYS A 203 -4.01 -1.95 -6.50
N VAL A 204 -3.67 -2.78 -7.48
CA VAL A 204 -4.30 -2.75 -8.80
C VAL A 204 -5.05 -4.06 -8.98
N LYS A 205 -6.34 -3.98 -9.29
CA LYS A 205 -7.21 -5.14 -9.53
C LYS A 205 -7.70 -5.13 -10.96
N TYR A 206 -7.54 -6.26 -11.62
CA TYR A 206 -8.08 -6.54 -12.95
C TYR A 206 -9.26 -7.50 -12.88
N SER A 207 -10.14 -7.39 -13.87
CA SER A 207 -11.19 -8.38 -14.13
C SER A 207 -10.59 -9.76 -14.39
N GLU A 208 -11.31 -10.82 -14.00
CA GLU A 208 -10.93 -12.22 -14.29
C GLU A 208 -10.82 -12.51 -15.79
N LYS A 209 -11.50 -11.71 -16.62
CA LYS A 209 -11.49 -11.86 -18.08
C LYS A 209 -10.29 -11.18 -18.75
N SER A 210 -9.44 -10.51 -17.97
CA SER A 210 -8.32 -9.74 -18.52
C SER A 210 -7.04 -10.57 -18.54
N ILE A 211 -6.36 -10.56 -19.69
CA ILE A 211 -4.97 -10.98 -19.82
C ILE A 211 -4.12 -9.73 -19.69
N VAL A 212 -3.22 -9.75 -18.71
CA VAL A 212 -2.39 -8.61 -18.33
C VAL A 212 -0.94 -8.95 -18.64
N SER A 213 -0.17 -7.97 -19.12
CA SER A 213 1.28 -7.99 -19.23
C SER A 213 1.86 -7.15 -18.08
N PRO A 214 2.16 -7.74 -16.90
CA PRO A 214 2.53 -6.97 -15.72
C PRO A 214 3.85 -6.20 -15.90
N ALA A 215 4.72 -6.62 -16.83
CA ALA A 215 5.93 -5.88 -17.19
C ALA A 215 5.63 -4.48 -17.76
N LYS A 216 4.56 -4.32 -18.58
CA LYS A 216 4.15 -3.00 -19.12
C LYS A 216 3.76 -2.04 -17.99
N PHE A 217 3.03 -2.57 -17.01
CA PHE A 217 2.64 -1.83 -15.81
C PHE A 217 3.85 -1.42 -14.98
N LEU A 218 4.72 -2.40 -14.65
CA LEU A 218 5.89 -2.15 -13.82
C LEU A 218 6.89 -1.23 -14.49
N ASN A 219 7.03 -1.25 -15.81
CA ASN A 219 8.01 -0.43 -16.55
C ASN A 219 7.74 1.07 -16.45
N ASN A 220 6.50 1.46 -16.14
CA ASN A 220 6.14 2.85 -15.97
C ASN A 220 6.89 3.51 -14.79
N SER A 221 7.33 4.77 -14.98
CA SER A 221 8.10 5.52 -13.97
C SER A 221 7.34 5.72 -12.65
N GLU A 222 6.02 5.81 -12.71
CA GLU A 222 5.14 6.00 -11.56
C GLU A 222 5.09 4.76 -10.64
N PHE A 223 5.62 3.62 -11.08
CA PHE A 223 5.69 2.37 -10.29
C PHE A 223 7.12 1.97 -9.93
N GLN A 224 8.11 2.83 -10.21
CA GLN A 224 9.50 2.58 -9.87
C GLN A 224 9.72 2.70 -8.35
N ASN A 225 10.32 1.68 -7.75
CA ASN A 225 10.65 1.60 -6.31
C ASN A 225 9.44 1.54 -5.37
N LEU A 226 8.29 1.08 -5.87
CA LEU A 226 7.05 1.06 -5.09
C LEU A 226 6.69 -0.33 -4.63
N GLU A 227 5.95 -0.37 -3.55
CA GLU A 227 5.37 -1.60 -3.01
C GLU A 227 3.94 -1.74 -3.49
N GLY A 228 3.49 -2.97 -3.70
CA GLY A 228 2.12 -3.15 -4.13
C GLY A 228 1.68 -4.57 -4.39
N ILE A 229 0.40 -4.68 -4.72
CA ILE A 229 -0.26 -5.90 -5.15
C ILE A 229 -0.88 -5.66 -6.50
N LEU A 230 -0.64 -6.60 -7.41
CA LEU A 230 -1.42 -6.80 -8.60
C LEU A 230 -2.37 -7.99 -8.39
N LYS A 231 -3.67 -7.77 -8.44
CA LYS A 231 -4.67 -8.84 -8.45
C LYS A 231 -5.22 -9.06 -9.85
N VAL A 232 -5.12 -10.28 -10.35
CA VAL A 232 -5.67 -10.68 -11.65
C VAL A 232 -6.78 -11.69 -11.40
N GLY A 233 -8.01 -11.21 -11.29
CA GLY A 233 -9.12 -12.02 -10.82
C GLY A 233 -9.18 -12.18 -9.30
N LYS A 234 -9.98 -13.15 -8.82
CA LYS A 234 -10.26 -13.30 -7.39
C LYS A 234 -9.09 -13.85 -6.57
N ASP A 235 -8.43 -14.88 -7.08
CA ASP A 235 -7.47 -15.69 -6.29
C ASP A 235 -6.01 -15.50 -6.71
N ASN A 236 -5.74 -14.76 -7.80
CA ASN A 236 -4.38 -14.57 -8.29
C ASN A 236 -3.81 -13.22 -7.87
N THR A 237 -2.66 -13.26 -7.22
CA THR A 237 -2.00 -12.09 -6.62
C THR A 237 -0.52 -12.11 -6.98
N ILE A 238 0.00 -10.98 -7.44
CA ILE A 238 1.44 -10.72 -7.59
C ILE A 238 1.83 -9.66 -6.58
N LYS A 239 2.79 -9.96 -5.72
CA LYS A 239 3.38 -8.99 -4.79
C LYS A 239 4.58 -8.32 -5.43
N ILE A 240 4.67 -7.01 -5.26
CA ILE A 240 5.77 -6.16 -5.75
C ILE A 240 6.40 -5.50 -4.52
N ARG A 241 7.73 -5.55 -4.43
CA ARG A 241 8.52 -4.77 -3.46
C ARG A 241 9.70 -4.15 -4.20
N ASP A 242 10.05 -2.93 -3.84
CA ASP A 242 11.13 -2.16 -4.49
C ASP A 242 11.01 -2.12 -6.03
N GLY A 243 9.77 -2.09 -6.55
CA GLY A 243 9.50 -2.09 -8.00
C GLY A 243 9.82 -3.41 -8.73
N GLN A 244 10.11 -4.50 -8.01
CA GLN A 244 10.38 -5.83 -8.56
C GLN A 244 9.33 -6.83 -8.08
N TYR A 245 9.10 -7.90 -8.85
CA TYR A 245 8.27 -8.98 -8.35
C TYR A 245 8.92 -9.65 -7.13
N HIS A 246 8.13 -9.83 -6.09
CA HIS A 246 8.53 -10.49 -4.84
C HIS A 246 7.71 -11.74 -4.47
N GLY A 247 6.53 -11.94 -5.05
CA GLY A 247 5.80 -13.20 -4.89
C GLY A 247 4.61 -13.34 -5.84
N VAL A 248 4.15 -14.57 -6.03
CA VAL A 248 2.93 -14.90 -6.77
C VAL A 248 2.10 -15.85 -5.90
N LYS A 249 0.79 -15.68 -5.86
CA LYS A 249 -0.19 -16.63 -5.32
C LYS A 249 -1.25 -16.90 -6.37
N GLY A 250 -1.70 -18.15 -6.45
CA GLY A 250 -2.61 -18.61 -7.48
C GLY A 250 -1.86 -18.92 -8.78
N LYS A 251 -2.58 -18.88 -9.89
CA LYS A 251 -2.07 -19.20 -11.23
C LYS A 251 -2.18 -17.96 -12.12
N VAL A 252 -1.06 -17.35 -12.45
CA VAL A 252 -0.99 -16.13 -13.28
C VAL A 252 -0.40 -16.47 -14.64
N LYS A 253 -1.11 -16.16 -15.72
CA LYS A 253 -0.51 -16.15 -17.06
C LYS A 253 0.19 -14.81 -17.29
N MET A 254 1.46 -14.86 -17.66
CA MET A 254 2.28 -13.73 -18.06
C MET A 254 2.62 -13.82 -19.55
N THR A 255 2.78 -12.66 -20.17
CA THR A 255 3.15 -12.53 -21.57
C THR A 255 4.30 -11.52 -21.67
N PHE A 256 5.31 -11.87 -22.47
CA PHE A 256 6.42 -10.99 -22.80
C PHE A 256 6.50 -10.85 -24.32
N GLU A 257 6.63 -9.62 -24.80
CA GLU A 257 6.86 -9.32 -26.21
C GLU A 257 8.36 -9.04 -26.39
N VAL A 258 9.01 -9.75 -27.31
CA VAL A 258 10.42 -9.53 -27.65
C VAL A 258 10.57 -9.44 -29.16
N GLY A 259 10.84 -8.24 -29.65
CA GLY A 259 10.75 -7.94 -31.08
C GLY A 259 9.33 -8.20 -31.60
N ASP A 260 9.21 -9.02 -32.64
CA ASP A 260 7.94 -9.46 -33.22
C ASP A 260 7.43 -10.79 -32.62
N GLU A 261 8.12 -11.34 -31.62
CA GLU A 261 7.79 -12.63 -31.00
C GLU A 261 7.16 -12.47 -29.60
N LYS A 262 6.48 -13.52 -29.16
CA LYS A 262 5.73 -13.56 -27.91
C LYS A 262 6.12 -14.79 -27.10
N ILE A 263 6.36 -14.59 -25.81
CA ILE A 263 6.60 -15.66 -24.83
C ILE A 263 5.43 -15.68 -23.87
N GLU A 264 4.74 -16.83 -23.76
CA GLU A 264 3.69 -17.03 -22.77
C GLU A 264 4.19 -17.93 -21.65
N MET A 265 4.06 -17.45 -20.40
CA MET A 265 4.47 -18.18 -19.21
C MET A 265 3.29 -18.29 -18.25
N VAL A 266 3.14 -19.44 -17.61
CA VAL A 266 2.20 -19.61 -16.50
C VAL A 266 3.00 -19.74 -15.21
N LEU A 267 2.79 -18.81 -14.30
CA LEU A 267 3.36 -18.81 -12.96
C LEU A 267 2.34 -19.39 -11.98
N PHE A 268 2.76 -20.26 -11.06
CA PHE A 268 1.87 -20.80 -10.03
C PHE A 268 2.56 -20.99 -8.69
N SER A 269 1.82 -20.68 -7.61
CA SER A 269 2.24 -20.89 -6.22
C SER A 269 1.01 -20.86 -5.29
N GLU A 270 1.04 -21.64 -4.22
CA GLU A 270 -0.01 -21.67 -3.19
C GLU A 270 0.05 -20.47 -2.23
N LYS A 271 1.24 -19.88 -2.04
CA LYS A 271 1.48 -18.76 -1.12
C LYS A 271 2.21 -17.62 -1.82
N ALA A 272 1.86 -16.39 -1.48
CA ALA A 272 2.52 -15.19 -2.01
C ALA A 272 3.81 -14.85 -1.22
N GLU A 273 4.59 -15.85 -0.81
CA GLU A 273 5.75 -15.69 0.06
C GLU A 273 6.94 -16.41 -0.57
N ASP A 274 7.92 -15.61 -0.96
CA ASP A 274 9.22 -15.93 -1.55
C ASP A 274 9.23 -16.61 -2.93
N PHE A 275 10.14 -16.13 -3.77
CA PHE A 275 10.28 -16.54 -5.18
C PHE A 275 10.77 -17.99 -5.36
N GLY A 276 11.35 -18.60 -4.32
CA GLY A 276 11.80 -20.01 -4.37
C GLY A 276 10.66 -21.00 -4.62
N ASN A 277 9.41 -20.59 -4.38
CA ASN A 277 8.22 -21.43 -4.54
C ASN A 277 7.43 -21.14 -5.83
N ILE A 278 7.88 -20.20 -6.67
CA ILE A 278 7.18 -19.88 -7.93
C ILE A 278 7.56 -20.91 -8.98
N MET A 279 6.58 -21.69 -9.39
CA MET A 279 6.74 -22.64 -10.47
C MET A 279 6.35 -21.99 -11.80
N VAL A 280 7.09 -22.32 -12.85
CA VAL A 280 6.89 -21.80 -14.21
C VAL A 280 6.49 -22.94 -15.13
N HIS A 281 5.57 -22.66 -16.05
CA HIS A 281 5.25 -23.54 -17.16
C HIS A 281 5.22 -22.76 -18.48
N MET A 282 5.84 -23.31 -19.52
CA MET A 282 5.88 -22.78 -20.88
C MET A 282 5.71 -23.91 -21.91
N ASP A 283 5.02 -23.60 -23.01
CA ASP A 283 4.93 -24.50 -24.17
C ASP A 283 6.25 -24.53 -24.95
N ASP A 284 6.39 -25.47 -25.90
CA ASP A 284 7.65 -25.67 -26.64
C ASP A 284 8.05 -24.42 -27.44
N LYS A 285 7.08 -23.77 -28.08
CA LYS A 285 7.31 -22.55 -28.84
C LYS A 285 7.81 -21.41 -27.95
N SER A 286 7.20 -21.21 -26.78
CA SER A 286 7.63 -20.20 -25.81
C SER A 286 9.01 -20.52 -25.24
N CYS A 287 9.35 -21.79 -25.04
CA CYS A 287 10.70 -22.21 -24.66
C CYS A 287 11.75 -21.84 -25.73
N GLU A 288 11.45 -22.09 -27.02
CA GLU A 288 12.34 -21.75 -28.13
C GLU A 288 12.59 -20.23 -28.22
N VAL A 289 11.51 -19.45 -28.18
CA VAL A 289 11.59 -17.98 -28.21
C VAL A 289 12.33 -17.46 -26.97
N PHE A 290 12.04 -18.02 -25.79
CA PHE A 290 12.74 -17.66 -24.55
C PHE A 290 14.25 -17.90 -24.65
N LEU A 291 14.68 -19.07 -25.14
CA LEU A 291 16.11 -19.37 -25.30
C LEU A 291 16.79 -18.40 -26.28
N LYS A 292 16.12 -18.08 -27.39
CA LYS A 292 16.60 -17.12 -28.39
C LYS A 292 16.80 -15.71 -27.80
N HIS A 293 15.91 -15.29 -26.90
CA HIS A 293 15.87 -13.93 -26.35
C HIS A 293 16.30 -13.79 -24.88
N CYS A 294 16.84 -14.87 -24.29
CA CYS A 294 17.18 -14.93 -22.86
C CYS A 294 18.10 -13.77 -22.42
N ALA A 295 19.13 -13.46 -23.21
CA ALA A 295 20.09 -12.40 -22.91
C ALA A 295 19.47 -10.98 -22.93
N GLU A 296 18.37 -10.77 -23.66
CA GLU A 296 17.65 -9.50 -23.67
C GLU A 296 16.76 -9.39 -22.42
N LEU A 297 16.01 -10.45 -22.13
CA LEU A 297 15.15 -10.53 -20.94
C LEU A 297 15.93 -10.42 -19.62
N GLU A 298 17.17 -10.91 -19.58
CA GLU A 298 18.06 -10.77 -18.42
C GLU A 298 18.41 -9.31 -18.07
N LYS A 299 18.27 -8.38 -19.02
CA LYS A 299 18.48 -6.94 -18.77
C LYS A 299 17.33 -6.33 -17.96
N GLU A 300 16.17 -7.00 -17.89
CA GLU A 300 14.97 -6.52 -17.21
C GLU A 300 15.01 -6.89 -15.72
N THR A 301 15.70 -6.09 -14.93
CA THR A 301 15.93 -6.34 -13.49
C THR A 301 14.63 -6.54 -12.70
N ARG A 302 13.52 -5.90 -13.10
CA ARG A 302 12.21 -5.97 -12.43
C ARG A 302 11.57 -7.36 -12.45
N ILE A 303 11.93 -8.18 -13.45
CA ILE A 303 11.40 -9.53 -13.64
C ILE A 303 12.48 -10.62 -13.53
N SER A 304 13.70 -10.25 -13.14
CA SER A 304 14.88 -11.12 -13.08
C SER A 304 14.61 -12.50 -12.45
N LYS A 305 13.88 -12.54 -11.33
CA LYS A 305 13.53 -13.80 -10.66
C LYS A 305 12.56 -14.69 -11.45
N VAL A 306 11.64 -14.09 -12.23
CA VAL A 306 10.79 -14.86 -13.17
C VAL A 306 11.64 -15.46 -14.28
N ILE A 307 12.61 -14.70 -14.79
CA ILE A 307 13.54 -15.17 -15.82
C ILE A 307 14.43 -16.30 -15.27
N GLU A 308 14.89 -16.21 -14.03
CA GLU A 308 15.66 -17.27 -13.36
C GLU A 308 14.85 -18.56 -13.24
N ALA A 309 13.60 -18.47 -12.77
CA ALA A 309 12.72 -19.64 -12.67
C ALA A 309 12.40 -20.24 -14.06
N ALA A 310 12.21 -19.40 -15.07
CA ALA A 310 12.00 -19.82 -16.46
C ALA A 310 13.23 -20.56 -17.03
N LYS A 311 14.45 -20.10 -16.75
CA LYS A 311 15.69 -20.80 -17.15
C LYS A 311 15.75 -22.20 -16.56
N SER A 312 15.51 -22.33 -15.26
CA SER A 312 15.52 -23.61 -14.55
C SER A 312 14.49 -24.59 -15.14
N PHE A 313 13.31 -24.08 -15.51
CA PHE A 313 12.29 -24.87 -16.20
C PHE A 313 12.76 -25.38 -17.57
N VAL A 314 13.26 -24.48 -18.43
CA VAL A 314 13.69 -24.85 -19.80
C VAL A 314 14.85 -25.86 -19.77
N GLN A 315 15.83 -25.66 -18.89
CA GLN A 315 16.95 -26.60 -18.73
C GLN A 315 16.47 -28.00 -18.31
N THR A 316 15.51 -28.08 -17.39
CA THR A 316 14.95 -29.35 -16.94
C THR A 316 14.18 -30.05 -18.06
N LYS A 317 13.38 -29.30 -18.82
CA LYS A 317 12.58 -29.81 -19.95
C LYS A 317 13.46 -30.35 -21.07
N SER A 318 14.54 -29.65 -21.43
CA SER A 318 15.51 -30.09 -22.44
C SER A 318 16.29 -31.35 -22.04
N ASN A 319 16.42 -31.62 -20.73
CA ASN A 319 17.12 -32.79 -20.20
C ASN A 319 16.18 -33.96 -19.87
N ALA A 320 14.86 -33.79 -20.00
CA ALA A 320 13.89 -34.86 -19.77
C ALA A 320 13.82 -35.78 -21.02
N PRO A 321 13.86 -37.11 -20.86
CA PRO A 321 13.72 -38.02 -21.99
C PRO A 321 12.35 -37.81 -22.65
N SER A 322 12.34 -37.67 -23.99
CA SER A 322 11.12 -37.45 -24.77
C SER A 322 10.15 -38.62 -24.58
N SER A 323 9.22 -38.49 -23.64
CA SER A 323 8.05 -39.36 -23.54
C SER A 323 6.83 -38.48 -23.75
N ASN A 324 5.99 -38.89 -24.69
CA ASN A 324 4.76 -38.21 -25.09
C ASN A 324 3.96 -37.82 -23.83
N LEU A 325 3.87 -36.52 -23.57
CA LEU A 325 3.07 -35.97 -22.48
C LEU A 325 1.61 -35.90 -22.96
N ASP A 326 0.84 -36.94 -22.62
CA ASP A 326 -0.63 -36.81 -22.54
C ASP A 326 -0.98 -35.85 -21.38
N ASP A 327 -1.98 -35.01 -21.61
CA ASP A 327 -2.46 -33.88 -20.81
C ASP A 327 -2.94 -34.19 -19.36
N THR A 328 -2.70 -35.39 -18.83
CA THR A 328 -3.26 -35.85 -17.54
C THR A 328 -2.29 -35.89 -16.36
N ASN A 329 -1.00 -35.57 -16.54
CA ASN A 329 0.00 -35.64 -15.44
C ASN A 329 0.56 -34.28 -15.00
N LEU A 330 -0.32 -33.30 -14.77
CA LEU A 330 0.01 -32.00 -14.17
C LEU A 330 0.58 -32.09 -12.73
N SER A 331 0.60 -33.26 -12.09
CA SER A 331 1.00 -33.42 -10.68
C SER A 331 2.46 -33.89 -10.46
N GLN A 332 3.21 -34.27 -11.50
CA GLN A 332 4.50 -34.96 -11.31
C GLN A 332 5.77 -34.16 -11.64
N HIS A 333 5.65 -32.90 -12.06
CA HIS A 333 6.82 -32.08 -12.42
C HIS A 333 7.02 -30.80 -11.59
N SER A 334 6.34 -30.69 -10.45
CA SER A 334 6.73 -29.73 -9.41
C SER A 334 7.99 -30.24 -8.69
N LYS A 335 9.18 -29.87 -9.16
CA LYS A 335 10.37 -29.90 -8.30
C LYS A 335 10.45 -28.57 -7.55
N GLU A 336 10.30 -28.64 -6.24
CA GLU A 336 10.74 -27.59 -5.32
C GLU A 336 12.22 -27.28 -5.60
N VAL A 337 12.54 -26.03 -5.92
CA VAL A 337 13.92 -25.55 -5.88
C VAL A 337 14.18 -25.17 -4.42
N LEU A 338 14.50 -26.18 -3.61
CA LEU A 338 15.09 -25.99 -2.30
C LEU A 338 16.50 -25.43 -2.48
N THR A 339 16.73 -24.21 -2.03
CA THR A 339 18.09 -23.73 -1.72
C THR A 339 18.11 -23.09 -0.34
N VAL A 340 19.17 -23.47 0.39
CA VAL A 340 19.52 -23.23 1.80
C VAL A 340 19.54 -21.76 2.19
#